data_AF-A0A2E2CZD0-F1
#
_entry.id   AF-A0A2E2CZD0-F1
#
_cell.length_a   1.000
_cell.length_b   1.000
_cell.length_c   1.000
_cell.angle_alpha   90.00
_cell.angle_beta   90.00
_cell.angle_gamma   90.00
#
_symmetry.space_group_name_H-M   'P 1'
#
loop_
_entity.id
_entity.type
_entity.pdbx_description
1 polymer ?
#
loop_
_entity_poly.entity_id
_entity_poly.type
_entity_poly.pdbx_seq_one_letter_code
_entity_poly.pdbx_strand_id
1 'polypeptide(L)'
;MKLNTSQQAAVKQQTGADPVEEGSTPHTALTEAFGDHTFYVSEAGLLVPEPVEAEGTDPMELILVAEWTDEKREAMQRVEPKQTGFVLDAAPANDSAAS
;
A
#
# COMPACT_ATOMS: atom_id res chain seq x y z
N MET A 1 -0.89 -7.15 -4.15
CA MET A 1 -1.18 -8.08 -3.02
C MET A 1 -2.20 -7.48 -2.05
N LYS A 2 -2.81 -8.29 -1.17
CA LYS A 2 -3.73 -7.85 -0.13
C LYS A 2 -3.10 -7.93 1.26
N LEU A 3 -3.38 -6.93 2.10
CA LEU A 3 -2.80 -6.83 3.45
C LEU A 3 -3.80 -7.21 4.54
N ASN A 4 -3.30 -7.86 5.59
CA ASN A 4 -4.07 -8.10 6.82
C ASN A 4 -4.19 -6.82 7.67
N THR A 5 -5.04 -6.85 8.71
CA THR A 5 -5.31 -5.68 9.56
C THR A 5 -4.05 -5.09 10.22
N SER A 6 -3.14 -5.93 10.71
CA SER A 6 -1.89 -5.46 11.34
C SER A 6 -0.97 -4.77 10.34
N GLN A 7 -0.86 -5.33 9.12
CA GLN A 7 -0.10 -4.74 8.03
C GLN A 7 -0.71 -3.40 7.58
N GLN A 8 -2.04 -3.31 7.46
CA GLN A 8 -2.73 -2.06 7.12
C GLN A 8 -2.49 -0.98 8.19
N ALA A 9 -2.53 -1.35 9.47
CA ALA A 9 -2.24 -0.44 10.57
C ALA A 9 -0.80 0.10 10.53
N ALA A 10 0.18 -0.75 10.19
CA ALA A 10 1.56 -0.34 10.03
C ALA A 10 1.74 0.64 8.85
N VAL A 11 1.10 0.37 7.70
CA VAL A 11 1.10 1.31 6.56
C VAL A 11 0.49 2.65 6.95
N LYS A 12 -0.64 2.65 7.68
CA LYS A 12 -1.27 3.88 8.18
C LYS A 12 -0.36 4.65 9.12
N GLN A 13 0.34 3.98 10.04
CA GLN A 13 1.28 4.64 10.94
C GLN A 13 2.42 5.31 10.19
N GLN A 14 2.93 4.67 9.13
CA GLN A 14 4.06 5.16 8.35
C GLN A 14 3.69 6.28 7.37
N THR A 15 2.52 6.19 6.74
CA THR A 15 2.13 7.05 5.60
C THR A 15 1.02 8.03 5.93
N GLY A 16 0.31 7.83 7.05
CA GLY A 16 -0.93 8.53 7.37
C GLY A 16 -2.13 8.12 6.52
N ALA A 17 -1.97 7.22 5.56
CA ALA A 17 -3.01 6.82 4.61
C ALA A 17 -3.79 5.59 5.10
N ASP A 18 -5.11 5.66 4.96
CA ASP A 18 -5.99 4.49 5.05
C ASP A 18 -6.00 3.73 3.71
N PRO A 19 -6.21 2.40 3.73
CA PRO A 19 -6.39 1.65 2.49
C PRO A 19 -7.64 2.14 1.76
N VAL A 20 -7.57 2.22 0.43
CA VAL A 20 -8.75 2.50 -0.40
C VAL A 20 -9.75 1.36 -0.22
N GLU A 21 -10.98 1.72 0.15
CA GLU A 21 -12.06 0.78 0.42
C GLU A 21 -12.36 -0.11 -0.79
N GLU A 22 -12.34 -1.43 -0.59
CA GLU A 22 -12.58 -2.40 -1.66
C GLU A 22 -14.00 -2.28 -2.22
N GLY A 23 -14.12 -2.34 -3.55
CA GLY A 23 -15.42 -2.20 -4.24
C GLY A 23 -15.93 -0.76 -4.35
N SER A 24 -15.21 0.22 -3.78
CA SER A 24 -15.46 1.64 -4.07
C SER A 24 -15.16 1.97 -5.54
N THR A 25 -15.74 3.07 -6.04
CA THR A 25 -15.47 3.54 -7.41
C THR A 25 -13.97 3.81 -7.66
N PRO A 26 -13.23 4.47 -6.74
CA PRO A 26 -11.78 4.61 -6.88
C PRO A 26 -11.05 3.27 -6.89
N HIS A 27 -11.40 2.33 -6.00
CA HIS A 27 -10.77 1.01 -5.94
C HIS A 27 -10.93 0.22 -7.25
N THR A 28 -12.13 0.25 -7.84
CA THR A 28 -12.40 -0.43 -9.11
C THR A 28 -11.53 0.13 -10.23
N ALA A 29 -11.48 1.46 -10.36
CA ALA A 29 -10.66 2.11 -11.39
C ALA A 29 -9.15 1.84 -11.19
N LEU A 30 -8.68 1.84 -9.94
CA LEU A 30 -7.29 1.51 -9.62
C LEU A 30 -6.98 0.04 -9.94
N THR A 31 -7.91 -0.87 -9.68
CA THR A 31 -7.76 -2.30 -9.97
C THR A 31 -7.69 -2.55 -11.48
N GLU A 32 -8.53 -1.88 -12.28
CA GLU A 32 -8.47 -1.94 -13.75
C GLU A 32 -7.14 -1.40 -14.29
N ALA A 33 -6.61 -0.35 -13.68
CA ALA A 33 -5.37 0.27 -14.12
C ALA A 33 -4.13 -0.54 -13.72
N PHE A 34 -4.02 -0.94 -12.46
CA PHE A 34 -2.79 -1.45 -11.84
C PHE A 34 -2.84 -2.93 -11.46
N GLY A 35 -3.99 -3.60 -11.62
CA GLY A 35 -4.20 -4.96 -11.12
C GLY A 35 -4.71 -4.99 -9.68
N ASP A 36 -4.84 -6.19 -9.11
CA ASP A 36 -5.41 -6.34 -7.77
C ASP A 36 -4.38 -6.09 -6.64
N HIS A 37 -4.49 -4.94 -5.98
CA HIS A 37 -3.66 -4.56 -4.84
C HIS A 37 -4.52 -3.96 -3.70
N THR A 38 -3.93 -3.85 -2.52
CA THR A 38 -4.35 -2.87 -1.52
C THR A 38 -3.73 -1.53 -1.92
N PHE A 39 -4.56 -0.52 -2.17
CA PHE A 39 -4.10 0.80 -2.61
C PHE A 39 -4.06 1.78 -1.45
N TYR A 40 -3.08 2.68 -1.46
CA TYR A 40 -2.97 3.76 -0.50
C TYR A 40 -2.73 5.08 -1.22
N VAL A 41 -3.58 6.06 -0.94
CA VAL A 41 -3.42 7.43 -1.46
C VAL A 41 -2.75 8.26 -0.37
N SER A 42 -1.49 8.63 -0.59
CA SER A 42 -0.65 9.34 0.35
C SER A 42 -0.24 10.72 -0.16
N GLU A 43 0.50 11.47 0.65
CA GLU A 43 1.08 12.75 0.23
C GLU A 43 2.05 12.62 -0.95
N ALA A 44 2.75 11.48 -1.06
CA ALA A 44 3.70 11.20 -2.14
C ALA A 44 3.01 10.76 -3.44
N GLY A 45 1.77 10.28 -3.36
CA GLY A 45 1.02 9.71 -4.47
C GLY A 45 0.39 8.37 -4.12
N LEU A 46 0.18 7.54 -5.14
CA LEU A 46 -0.42 6.21 -5.03
C LEU A 46 0.66 5.16 -4.71
N LEU A 47 0.47 4.49 -3.59
CA LEU A 47 1.33 3.40 -3.12
C LEU A 47 0.60 2.06 -3.23
N VAL A 48 1.35 1.01 -3.57
CA VAL A 48 0.92 -0.38 -3.50
C VAL A 48 1.97 -1.19 -2.74
N PRO A 49 1.57 -2.15 -1.89
CA PRO A 49 2.51 -3.07 -1.27
C PRO A 49 2.92 -4.15 -2.29
N GLU A 50 4.22 -4.41 -2.35
CA GLU A 50 4.81 -5.51 -3.11
C GLU A 50 5.68 -6.38 -2.20
N PRO A 51 5.73 -7.70 -2.43
CA PRO A 51 6.62 -8.58 -1.68
C PRO A 51 8.08 -8.26 -1.99
N VAL A 52 8.93 -8.33 -0.98
CA VAL A 52 10.39 -8.25 -1.12
C VAL A 52 10.95 -9.65 -1.03
N GLU A 53 11.76 -10.06 -2.01
CA GLU A 53 12.47 -11.33 -1.95
C GLU A 53 13.48 -11.30 -0.79
N ALA A 54 13.13 -11.97 0.31
CA ALA A 54 13.99 -12.14 1.48
C ALA A 54 13.78 -13.52 2.10
N GLU A 55 14.85 -14.08 2.68
CA GLU A 55 14.78 -15.35 3.39
C GLU A 55 14.14 -15.13 4.78
N GLY A 56 12.88 -15.54 4.98
CA GLY A 56 12.22 -15.51 6.28
C GLY A 56 10.85 -14.85 6.30
N THR A 57 10.74 -13.66 6.91
CA THR A 57 9.50 -13.01 7.40
C THR A 57 8.59 -12.40 6.33
N ASP A 58 8.59 -12.92 5.09
CA ASP A 58 7.82 -12.40 3.94
C ASP A 58 7.64 -10.87 3.94
N PRO A 59 8.74 -10.09 3.98
CA PRO A 59 8.64 -8.64 4.08
C PRO A 59 7.99 -8.06 2.82
N MET A 60 7.36 -6.90 2.98
CA MET A 60 6.79 -6.14 1.87
C MET A 60 7.35 -4.72 1.85
N GLU A 61 7.45 -4.15 0.66
CA GLU A 61 7.80 -2.75 0.48
C GLU A 61 6.62 -1.99 -0.13
N LEU A 62 6.40 -0.76 0.33
CA LEU A 62 5.50 0.15 -0.38
C LEU A 62 6.18 0.67 -1.64
N ILE A 63 5.53 0.50 -2.79
CA ILE A 63 6.02 0.94 -4.09
C ILE A 63 5.14 2.08 -4.59
N LEU A 64 5.77 3.18 -4.99
CA LEU A 64 5.09 4.32 -5.59
C LEU A 64 4.85 4.04 -7.08
N VAL A 65 3.58 4.06 -7.49
CA VAL A 65 3.15 3.71 -8.86
C VAL A 65 2.45 4.85 -9.58
N ALA A 66 2.05 5.90 -8.87
CA ALA A 66 1.58 7.15 -9.47
C ALA A 66 1.92 8.34 -8.56
N GLU A 67 2.22 9.49 -9.18
CA GLU A 67 2.54 10.75 -8.50
C GLU A 67 1.47 11.80 -8.79
N TRP A 68 1.25 12.71 -7.84
CA TRP A 68 0.41 13.88 -8.04
C TRP A 68 0.98 14.78 -9.15
N THR A 69 0.11 15.26 -10.04
CA THR A 69 0.51 16.16 -11.14
C THR A 69 0.34 17.63 -10.81
N ASP A 70 -0.32 17.92 -9.70
CA ASP A 70 -0.67 19.27 -9.28
C ASP A 70 -0.60 19.40 -7.76
N GLU A 71 -0.39 20.63 -7.29
CA GLU A 71 -0.27 20.94 -5.86
C GLU A 71 -1.58 20.71 -5.09
N LYS A 72 -2.73 20.70 -5.78
CA LYS A 72 -4.04 20.44 -5.18
C LYS A 72 -4.32 18.95 -4.98
N ARG A 73 -3.49 18.08 -5.54
CA ARG A 73 -3.63 16.62 -5.49
C ARG A 73 -4.99 16.18 -6.07
N GLU A 74 -5.39 16.77 -7.19
CA GLU A 74 -6.66 16.44 -7.87
C GLU A 74 -6.44 15.41 -8.99
N ALA A 75 -5.24 15.35 -9.56
CA ALA A 75 -4.87 14.39 -10.59
C ALA A 75 -3.54 13.69 -10.28
N MET A 76 -3.45 12.43 -10.71
CA MET A 76 -2.23 11.65 -10.67
C MET A 76 -1.85 11.15 -12.06
N GLN A 77 -0.56 10.96 -12.27
CA GLN A 77 -0.02 10.27 -13.44
C GLN A 77 0.74 9.02 -13.01
N ARG A 78 0.58 7.95 -13.79
CA ARG A 78 1.38 6.74 -13.62
C ARG A 78 2.86 7.07 -13.82
N VAL A 79 3.69 6.50 -12.96
CA VAL A 79 5.16 6.56 -13.08
C VAL A 79 5.71 5.13 -13.20
N GLU A 80 6.98 5.00 -13.60
CA GLU A 80 7.68 3.72 -13.39
C GLU A 80 7.67 3.40 -11.88
N PRO A 81 7.41 2.15 -11.47
CA PRO A 81 7.39 1.78 -10.06
C PRO A 81 8.68 2.20 -9.34
N LYS A 82 8.55 2.98 -8.26
CA LYS A 82 9.69 3.45 -7.46
C LYS A 82 9.66 2.81 -6.08
N GLN A 83 10.78 2.21 -5.71
CA GLN A 83 11.05 1.79 -4.34
C GLN A 83 11.03 3.00 -3.41
N THR A 84 10.30 2.89 -2.31
CA THR A 84 10.22 3.94 -1.30
C THR A 84 11.22 3.69 -0.16
N GLY A 85 11.75 2.47 -0.06
CA GLY A 85 12.54 1.99 1.07
C GLY A 85 11.72 1.68 2.32
N PHE A 86 10.39 1.86 2.28
CA PHE A 86 9.50 1.53 3.40
C PHE A 86 9.18 0.04 3.41
N VAL A 87 10.07 -0.72 4.02
CA VAL A 87 9.92 -2.17 4.23
C VAL A 87 9.19 -2.41 5.54
N LEU A 88 8.16 -3.25 5.48
CA LEU A 88 7.35 -3.71 6.59
C LEU A 88 7.48 -5.22 6.67
N ASP A 89 7.85 -5.73 7.84
CA ASP A 89 7.80 -7.17 8.08
C ASP A 89 6.34 -7.64 8.02
N ALA A 90 6.09 -8.78 7.38
CA ALA A 90 4.84 -9.49 7.64
C ALA A 90 4.91 -10.00 9.08
N ALA A 91 4.44 -9.17 10.02
CA ALA A 91 4.31 -9.60 11.39
C ALA A 91 3.55 -10.93 11.41
N PRO A 92 4.04 -11.96 12.13
CA PRO A 92 3.22 -13.15 12.32
C PRO A 92 1.93 -12.69 12.98
N ALA A 93 0.81 -13.26 12.54
CA ALA A 93 -0.48 -13.10 13.20
C ALA A 93 -0.37 -13.70 14.61
N ASN A 94 0.22 -12.97 15.56
CA ASN A 94 0.13 -13.32 16.97
C ASN A 94 -1.27 -12.93 17.43
N ASP A 95 -2.20 -13.83 17.14
CA ASP A 95 -3.43 -13.99 17.90
C ASP A 95 -3.04 -14.45 19.32
N SER A 96 -2.55 -13.51 20.13
CA SER A 96 -2.42 -13.70 21.57
C SER A 96 -3.72 -13.29 22.24
N ALA A 97 -4.80 -13.98 21.90
CA ALA A 97 -5.99 -14.06 22.75
C ALA A 97 -5.72 -15.11 23.84
N ALA A 98 -4.94 -14.72 24.86
CA ALA A 98 -4.87 -15.45 26.11
C ALA A 98 -4.76 -14.44 27.26
N SER A 99 -5.92 -14.11 27.85
CA SER A 99 -6.08 -13.67 29.24
C SER A 99 -7.52 -13.87 29.66
#